data_AF-A0A820AF45-F1
#
_entry.id   AF-A0A820AF45-F1
#
_cell.length_a   1.000
_cell.length_b   1.000
_cell.length_c   1.000
_cell.angle_alpha   90.00
_cell.angle_beta   90.00
_cell.angle_gamma   90.00
#
_symmetry.space_group_name_H-M   'P 1'
#
loop_
_entity.id
_entity.type
_entity.pdbx_description
1 polymer ?
#
loop_
_entity_poly.entity_id
_entity_poly.type
_entity_poly.pdbx_seq_one_letter_code
_entity_poly.pdbx_strand_id
1 'polypeptide(L)'
;MGISYSSVTAIFRSGKHKTEPRNVIIGRRDLNTVWYPQNVICNQKYSIITFIPLVLFEQFSVFFNLYFLAMACTQFVPSLRINYLYTYWAPLCFITFVSMLREGYEDIKRAYRDKEINSQRYTLLTENGRTEEILSSEIEVSDIIIL
;
A
#
# COMPACT_ATOMS: atom_id res chain seq x y z
N MET A 1 -9.10 3.73 -9.78
CA MET A 1 -9.78 3.26 -8.55
C MET A 1 -8.95 2.14 -7.94
N GLY A 2 -7.92 2.48 -7.18
CA GLY A 2 -7.10 1.49 -6.48
C GLY A 2 -7.44 1.58 -5.00
N ILE A 3 -8.24 0.66 -4.49
CA ILE A 3 -8.59 0.63 -3.08
C ILE A 3 -7.39 -0.03 -2.38
N SER A 4 -6.62 0.75 -1.62
CA SER A 4 -5.60 0.22 -0.71
C SER A 4 -6.28 -0.75 0.25
N TYR A 5 -5.65 -1.87 0.61
CA TYR A 5 -6.24 -2.86 1.52
C TYR A 5 -6.45 -2.31 2.94
N SER A 6 -5.77 -1.21 3.28
CA SER A 6 -6.08 -0.38 4.46
C SER A 6 -7.43 0.35 4.33
N SER A 7 -7.82 0.71 3.10
CA SER A 7 -9.09 1.37 2.78
C SER A 7 -10.30 0.43 2.72
N VAL A 8 -10.15 -0.87 2.40
CA VAL A 8 -11.28 -1.82 2.37
C VAL A 8 -11.82 -2.09 3.78
N THR A 9 -10.94 -2.23 4.77
CA THR A 9 -11.32 -2.27 6.20
C THR A 9 -11.83 -0.93 6.73
N ALA A 10 -11.46 0.19 6.10
CA ALA A 10 -11.94 1.51 6.50
C ALA A 10 -13.37 1.80 5.99
N ILE A 11 -13.79 1.23 4.86
CA ILE A 11 -15.13 1.47 4.27
C ILE A 11 -16.25 0.83 5.11
N PHE A 12 -16.00 -0.28 5.82
CA PHE A 12 -16.96 -0.87 6.76
C PHE A 12 -16.94 -0.25 8.16
N ARG A 13 -16.07 0.76 8.39
CA ARG A 13 -15.94 1.47 9.67
C ARG A 13 -16.42 2.92 9.54
N SER A 14 -17.51 3.16 8.82
CA SER A 14 -18.23 4.44 8.84
C SER A 14 -19.08 4.56 10.11
N GLY A 15 -18.42 4.47 11.27
CA GLY A 15 -18.93 5.02 12.51
C GLY A 15 -18.41 6.45 12.60
N LYS A 16 -19.28 7.42 12.92
CA LYS A 16 -18.87 8.82 13.17
C LYS A 16 -17.69 8.83 14.16
N HIS A 17 -16.48 9.09 13.68
CA HIS A 17 -15.32 9.25 14.54
C HIS A 17 -15.55 10.55 15.31
N LYS A 18 -15.95 10.43 16.58
CA LYS A 18 -16.06 11.59 17.48
C LYS A 18 -14.64 12.15 17.60
N THR A 19 -14.41 13.34 17.06
CA THR A 19 -13.10 14.00 17.12
C THR A 19 -12.89 14.53 18.53
N GLU A 20 -12.34 13.70 19.40
CA GLU A 20 -11.89 14.14 20.71
C GLU A 20 -10.57 14.91 20.56
N PRO A 21 -10.39 16.02 21.30
CA PRO A 21 -9.15 16.77 21.27
C PRO A 21 -8.00 15.90 21.79
N ARG A 22 -6.87 15.93 21.08
CA ARG A 22 -5.65 15.23 21.50
C ARG A 22 -4.83 16.17 22.39
N ASN A 23 -4.61 15.76 23.63
CA ASN A 23 -3.69 16.44 24.53
C ASN A 23 -2.30 15.82 24.41
N VAL A 24 -1.29 16.64 24.14
CA VAL A 24 0.11 16.21 24.00
C VAL A 24 0.97 17.05 24.93
N ILE A 25 1.81 16.40 25.73
CA ILE A 25 2.76 17.08 26.63
C ILE A 25 4.03 17.36 25.84
N ILE A 26 4.43 18.62 25.72
CA ILE A 26 5.58 18.99 24.88
C ILE A 26 6.89 18.63 25.59
N GLY A 27 7.85 18.06 24.86
CA GLY A 27 9.22 17.86 25.29
C GLY A 27 9.45 16.72 26.30
N ARG A 28 8.40 16.01 26.73
CA ARG A 28 8.49 14.85 27.64
C ARG A 28 7.76 13.64 27.07
N ARG A 29 8.52 12.73 26.45
CA ARG A 29 7.98 11.52 25.82
C ARG A 29 7.44 10.53 26.85
N ASP A 30 8.10 10.41 27.99
CA ASP A 30 7.80 9.47 29.09
C ASP A 30 6.45 9.74 29.76
N LEU A 31 5.99 10.99 29.74
CA LEU A 31 4.72 11.39 30.34
C LEU A 31 3.51 11.14 29.43
N ASN A 32 3.71 10.78 28.16
CA ASN A 32 2.62 10.39 27.30
C ASN A 32 2.12 8.99 27.67
N THR A 33 0.98 8.94 28.34
CA THR A 33 0.28 7.69 28.68
C THR A 33 -0.44 7.06 27.48
N VAL A 34 -0.60 7.83 26.39
CA VAL A 34 -1.31 7.40 25.17
C VAL A 34 -0.30 6.91 24.14
N TRP A 35 -0.56 5.72 23.59
CA TRP A 35 0.21 5.19 22.47
C TRP A 35 -0.11 5.96 21.18
N TYR A 36 0.94 6.36 20.47
CA TYR A 36 0.85 7.02 19.18
C TYR A 36 1.48 6.17 18.08
N PRO A 37 0.95 6.20 16.85
CA PRO A 37 1.58 5.53 15.73
C PRO A 37 2.93 6.18 15.41
N GLN A 38 3.87 5.37 14.94
CA GLN A 38 5.20 5.82 14.52
C GLN A 38 5.12 6.72 13.28
N ASN A 39 6.09 7.63 13.11
CA ASN A 39 6.20 8.50 11.95
C ASN A 39 6.78 7.79 10.71
N VAL A 40 6.19 6.65 10.34
CA VAL A 40 6.63 5.85 9.18
C VAL A 40 5.61 5.94 8.07
N ILE A 41 6.03 6.41 6.90
CA ILE A 41 5.20 6.42 5.70
C ILE A 41 5.38 5.09 4.97
N CYS A 42 4.26 4.44 4.64
CA CYS A 42 4.23 3.23 3.83
C CYS A 42 3.11 3.37 2.78
N ASN A 43 3.50 3.61 1.53
CA ASN A 43 2.62 3.75 0.39
C ASN A 43 2.57 2.47 -0.47
N GLN A 44 3.26 1.41 -0.06
CA GLN A 44 3.16 0.10 -0.69
C GLN A 44 1.73 -0.41 -0.57
N LYS A 45 1.17 -0.87 -1.69
CA LYS A 45 -0.20 -1.40 -1.69
C LYS A 45 -0.23 -2.89 -1.42
N TYR A 46 0.85 -3.61 -1.75
CA TYR A 46 0.90 -5.05 -1.68
C TYR A 46 2.08 -5.51 -0.83
N SER A 47 1.86 -6.55 -0.03
CA SER A 47 2.93 -7.39 0.50
C SER A 47 3.33 -8.45 -0.54
N ILE A 48 4.53 -9.03 -0.42
CA ILE A 48 5.09 -10.05 -1.30
C ILE A 48 4.09 -11.19 -1.55
N ILE A 49 3.40 -11.65 -0.50
CA ILE A 49 2.45 -12.76 -0.57
C ILE A 49 1.12 -12.32 -1.22
N THR A 50 0.67 -11.11 -0.88
CA THR A 50 -0.63 -10.60 -1.32
C THR A 50 -0.60 -10.05 -2.74
N PHE A 51 0.58 -9.78 -3.30
CA PHE A 51 0.76 -9.17 -4.62
C PHE A 51 0.04 -9.94 -5.73
N ILE A 52 0.33 -11.24 -5.89
CA ILE A 52 -0.25 -12.05 -6.97
C ILE A 52 -1.79 -12.12 -6.89
N PRO A 53 -2.39 -12.58 -5.78
CA PRO A 53 -3.85 -12.76 -5.74
C PRO A 53 -4.61 -11.44 -5.88
N LEU A 54 -4.12 -10.36 -5.27
CA LEU A 54 -4.80 -9.07 -5.30
C LEU A 54 -4.68 -8.39 -6.67
N VAL A 55 -3.48 -8.37 -7.26
CA VAL A 55 -3.29 -7.74 -8.58
C VAL A 55 -4.07 -8.49 -9.65
N LEU A 56 -4.11 -9.83 -9.61
CA LEU A 56 -4.96 -10.60 -10.52
C LEU A 56 -6.44 -10.29 -10.33
N PHE A 57 -6.91 -10.20 -9.09
CA PHE A 57 -8.29 -9.83 -8.79
C PHE A 57 -8.64 -8.43 -9.35
N GLU A 58 -7.72 -7.48 -9.23
CA GLU A 58 -7.91 -6.14 -9.80
C GLU A 58 -7.94 -6.16 -11.33
N GLN A 59 -7.06 -6.94 -11.97
CA GLN A 59 -7.09 -7.09 -13.43
C GLN A 59 -8.41 -7.72 -13.90
N PHE A 60 -8.90 -8.77 -13.24
CA PHE A 60 -10.15 -9.44 -13.64
C PHE A 60 -11.43 -8.77 -13.14
N SER A 61 -11.35 -7.79 -12.23
CA SER A 61 -12.50 -6.94 -11.90
C SER A 61 -12.87 -5.99 -13.04
N VAL A 62 -11.96 -5.79 -14.01
CA VAL A 62 -12.25 -5.04 -15.23
C VAL A 62 -13.06 -5.90 -16.20
N PHE A 63 -14.20 -5.40 -16.65
CA PHE A 63 -15.16 -6.12 -17.49
C PHE A 63 -14.53 -6.80 -18.72
N PHE A 64 -13.65 -6.12 -19.46
CA PHE A 64 -13.01 -6.70 -20.64
C PHE A 64 -12.11 -7.90 -20.31
N ASN A 65 -11.30 -7.80 -19.26
CA ASN A 65 -10.42 -8.89 -18.84
C ASN A 65 -11.23 -10.11 -18.37
N LEU A 66 -12.33 -9.87 -17.65
CA LEU A 66 -13.28 -10.91 -17.26
C LEU A 66 -13.96 -11.56 -18.47
N TYR A 67 -14.37 -10.75 -19.46
CA TYR A 67 -14.96 -11.24 -20.70
C TYR A 67 -13.99 -12.15 -21.46
N PHE A 68 -12.73 -11.73 -21.64
CA PHE A 68 -11.72 -12.57 -22.30
C PHE A 68 -11.43 -13.84 -21.52
N LEU A 69 -11.43 -13.78 -20.18
CA LEU A 69 -11.30 -14.96 -19.33
C LEU A 69 -12.47 -15.93 -19.52
N ALA A 70 -13.72 -15.45 -19.51
CA ALA A 70 -14.90 -16.27 -19.74
C ALA A 70 -14.90 -16.93 -21.13
N MET A 71 -14.50 -16.16 -22.16
CA MET A 71 -14.31 -16.66 -23.53
C MET A 71 -13.24 -17.75 -23.59
N ALA A 72 -12.11 -17.55 -22.90
CA ALA A 72 -11.02 -18.52 -22.82
C ALA A 72 -11.42 -19.80 -22.06
N CYS A 73 -12.20 -19.67 -20.98
CA CYS A 73 -12.73 -20.79 -20.20
C CYS A 73 -13.72 -21.65 -21.00
N THR A 74 -14.54 -21.03 -21.86
CA THR A 74 -15.48 -21.76 -22.73
C THR A 74 -14.77 -22.77 -23.63
N GLN A 75 -13.52 -22.48 -24.03
CA GLN A 75 -12.74 -23.37 -24.89
C GLN A 75 -12.32 -24.70 -24.22
N PHE A 76 -12.43 -24.82 -22.88
CA PHE A 76 -12.21 -26.11 -22.23
C PHE A 76 -13.25 -27.15 -22.62
N VAL A 77 -14.49 -26.72 -22.92
CA VAL A 77 -15.57 -27.61 -23.36
C VAL A 77 -15.35 -27.98 -24.83
N PRO A 78 -15.02 -29.24 -25.16
CA PRO A 78 -14.69 -29.63 -26.53
C PRO A 78 -15.82 -29.38 -27.52
N SER A 79 -17.07 -29.52 -27.09
CA SER A 79 -18.27 -29.29 -27.93
C SER A 79 -18.49 -27.83 -28.32
N LEU A 80 -17.92 -26.88 -27.56
CA LEU A 80 -18.03 -25.43 -27.81
C LEU A 80 -16.71 -24.83 -28.34
N ARG A 81 -15.69 -25.67 -28.53
CA ARG A 81 -14.35 -25.25 -28.92
C ARG A 81 -14.30 -24.97 -30.41
N ILE A 82 -13.97 -23.74 -30.77
CA ILE A 82 -13.82 -23.31 -32.17
C ILE A 82 -12.36 -23.41 -32.62
N ASN A 83 -11.43 -23.03 -31.74
CA ASN A 83 -9.99 -23.01 -32.02
C ASN A 83 -9.18 -23.68 -30.90
N TYR A 84 -7.86 -23.75 -31.06
CA TYR A 84 -6.97 -24.23 -30.01
C TYR A 84 -6.99 -23.33 -28.77
N LEU A 85 -6.83 -23.95 -27.59
CA LEU A 85 -6.85 -23.26 -26.29
C LEU A 85 -5.80 -22.14 -26.21
N TYR A 86 -4.61 -22.36 -26.78
CA TYR A 86 -3.51 -21.40 -26.71
C TYR A 86 -3.85 -20.08 -27.42
N THR A 87 -4.71 -20.10 -28.45
CA THR A 87 -5.07 -18.89 -29.20
C THR A 87 -5.80 -17.86 -28.34
N TYR A 88 -6.48 -18.30 -27.28
CA TYR A 88 -7.16 -17.43 -26.32
C TYR A 88 -6.33 -17.19 -25.06
N TRP A 89 -5.72 -18.25 -24.51
CA TRP A 89 -4.95 -18.16 -23.27
C TRP A 89 -3.61 -17.43 -23.43
N ALA A 90 -2.91 -17.60 -24.56
CA ALA A 90 -1.61 -16.95 -24.76
C ALA A 90 -1.69 -15.41 -24.72
N PRO A 91 -2.56 -14.72 -25.49
CA PRO A 91 -2.65 -13.26 -25.42
C PRO A 91 -3.16 -12.77 -24.06
N LEU A 92 -4.10 -13.48 -23.43
CA LEU A 92 -4.65 -13.13 -22.11
C LEU A 92 -3.57 -13.22 -21.01
N CYS A 93 -2.80 -14.30 -20.98
CA CYS A 93 -1.70 -14.48 -20.04
C CYS A 93 -0.60 -13.44 -20.27
N PHE A 94 -0.24 -13.19 -21.54
CA PHE A 94 0.79 -12.22 -21.88
C PHE A 94 0.43 -10.81 -21.40
N ILE A 95 -0.77 -10.33 -21.70
CA ILE A 95 -1.18 -8.97 -21.32
C ILE A 95 -1.32 -8.84 -19.80
N THR A 96 -1.87 -9.86 -19.13
CA THR A 96 -2.01 -9.89 -17.67
C THR A 96 -0.64 -9.89 -17.00
N PHE A 97 0.30 -10.68 -17.53
CA PHE A 97 1.66 -10.76 -17.02
C PHE A 97 2.40 -9.42 -17.13
N VAL A 98 2.33 -8.76 -18.29
CA VAL A 98 2.94 -7.43 -18.48
C VAL A 98 2.32 -6.40 -17.52
N SER A 99 1.00 -6.42 -17.33
CA SER A 99 0.32 -5.57 -16.36
C SER A 99 0.81 -5.82 -14.93
N MET A 100 0.94 -7.08 -14.53
CA MET A 100 1.48 -7.44 -13.21
C MET A 100 2.92 -6.97 -13.04
N LEU A 101 3.79 -7.16 -14.03
CA LEU A 101 5.17 -6.68 -13.97
C LEU A 101 5.24 -5.16 -13.78
N ARG A 102 4.42 -4.41 -14.53
CA ARG A 102 4.33 -2.96 -14.42
C ARG A 102 3.90 -2.52 -13.02
N GLU A 103 2.84 -3.12 -12.49
CA GLU A 103 2.32 -2.83 -11.15
C GLU A 103 3.38 -3.15 -10.06
N GLY A 104 4.05 -4.29 -10.17
CA GLY A 104 5.11 -4.69 -9.24
C GLY A 104 6.30 -3.75 -9.26
N TYR A 105 6.74 -3.32 -10.45
CA TYR A 105 7.80 -2.33 -10.60
C TYR A 105 7.43 -0.99 -9.95
N GLU A 106 6.20 -0.52 -10.17
CA GLU A 106 5.71 0.71 -9.55
C GLU A 106 5.65 0.62 -8.02
N ASP A 107 5.22 -0.53 -7.47
CA ASP A 107 5.14 -0.73 -6.02
C ASP A 107 6.53 -0.81 -5.36
N ILE A 108 7.51 -1.45 -6.02
CA ILE A 108 8.91 -1.43 -5.59
C ILE A 108 9.47 0.00 -5.62
N LYS A 109 9.18 0.77 -6.67
CA LYS A 109 9.61 2.17 -6.76
C LYS A 109 9.01 3.03 -5.65
N ARG A 110 7.76 2.76 -5.25
CA ARG A 110 7.14 3.40 -4.07
C ARG A 110 7.91 3.07 -2.79
N ALA A 111 8.26 1.79 -2.59
CA ALA A 111 9.03 1.34 -1.44
C ALA A 111 10.37 2.08 -1.29
N TYR A 112 11.10 2.26 -2.39
CA TYR A 112 12.38 2.98 -2.37
C TYR A 112 12.21 4.45 -2.00
N ARG A 113 11.18 5.13 -2.53
CA ARG A 113 10.89 6.52 -2.18
C ARG A 113 10.46 6.67 -0.73
N ASP A 114 9.62 5.75 -0.23
CA ASP A 114 9.19 5.77 1.17
C ASP A 114 10.40 5.58 2.08
N LYS A 115 11.34 4.69 1.74
CA LYS A 115 12.60 4.52 2.47
C LYS A 115 13.43 5.81 2.49
N GLU A 116 13.55 6.49 1.36
CA GLU A 116 14.27 7.77 1.27
C GLU A 116 13.66 8.82 2.21
N ILE A 117 12.34 9.01 2.15
CA ILE A 117 11.61 9.97 3.00
C ILE A 117 11.72 9.62 4.48
N ASN A 118 11.51 8.36 4.84
CA ASN A 118 11.60 7.89 6.23
C ASN A 118 13.03 8.02 6.79
N SER A 119 14.05 8.02 5.92
CA SER A 119 15.45 8.16 6.31
C SER A 119 15.99 9.60 6.32
N GLN A 120 15.16 10.60 6.03
CA GLN A 120 15.57 12.00 6.09
C GLN A 120 15.97 12.39 7.51
N ARG A 121 17.01 13.21 7.64
CA ARG A 121 17.55 13.64 8.94
C ARG A 121 16.89 14.93 9.40
N TYR A 122 16.52 14.98 10.66
CA TYR A 122 15.95 16.14 11.34
C TYR A 122 16.69 16.43 12.64
N THR A 123 16.70 17.70 13.05
CA THR A 123 17.35 18.13 14.29
C THR A 123 16.32 18.15 15.42
N LEU A 124 16.48 17.26 16.39
CA LEU A 124 15.67 17.19 17.60
C LEU A 124 16.28 18.06 18.70
N LEU A 125 15.44 18.87 19.35
CA LEU A 125 15.81 19.58 20.58
C LEU A 125 15.51 18.71 21.79
N THR A 126 16.57 18.32 22.50
CA THR A 126 16.50 17.52 23.73
C THR A 126 16.12 18.40 24.94
N GLU A 127 15.52 17.80 25.97
CA GLU A 127 15.21 18.46 27.25
C GLU A 127 16.39 19.21 27.87
N ASN A 128 17.61 18.71 27.65
CA ASN A 128 18.85 19.30 28.17
C ASN A 128 19.37 20.50 27.33
N GLY A 129 18.60 20.97 26.35
CA GLY A 129 19.00 22.04 25.43
C GLY A 129 20.03 21.65 24.37
N ARG A 130 20.26 20.34 24.19
CA ARG A 130 21.15 19.79 23.15
C ARG A 130 20.37 19.46 21.89
N THR A 131 21.04 19.53 20.75
CA THR A 131 20.50 19.14 19.46
C THR A 131 21.07 17.78 19.04
N GLU A 132 20.19 16.85 18.68
CA GLU A 132 20.57 15.54 18.16
C GLU A 132 19.97 15.33 16.77
N GLU A 133 20.69 14.65 15.88
CA GLU A 133 20.15 14.26 14.57
C GLU A 133 19.41 12.93 14.67
N ILE A 134 18.14 12.94 14.28
CA ILE A 134 17.29 11.74 14.24
C ILE A 134 16.75 11.51 12.83
N LEU A 135 16.37 10.27 12.55
CA LEU A 135 15.68 9.93 11.31
C LEU A 135 14.22 10.38 11.37
N SER A 136 13.64 10.70 10.22
CA SER A 136 12.22 11.05 10.09
C SER A 136 11.32 9.97 10.72
N SER A 137 11.64 8.69 10.49
CA SER A 137 10.91 7.56 11.06
C SER A 137 10.94 7.45 12.59
N GLU A 138 11.94 8.05 13.24
CA GLU A 138 12.15 7.97 14.69
C GLU A 138 11.54 9.16 15.43
N ILE A 139 10.96 10.12 14.71
CA ILE A 139 10.23 11.24 15.32
C ILE A 139 8.99 10.71 16.03
N GLU A 140 8.83 11.13 17.28
CA GLU A 140 7.67 10.77 18.10
C GLU A 140 6.83 12.00 18.44
N VAL A 141 5.56 11.76 18.78
CA VAL A 141 4.67 12.80 19.28
C VAL A 141 5.22 13.33 20.60
N SER A 142 5.30 14.66 20.73
CA SER A 142 5.93 15.45 21.81
C SER A 142 7.32 16.00 21.51
N ASP A 143 7.93 15.60 20.40
CA ASP A 143 9.25 16.10 19.99
C ASP A 143 9.22 17.55 19.48
N ILE A 144 10.29 18.28 19.78
CA ILE A 144 10.54 19.61 19.24
C ILE A 144 11.61 19.48 18.15
N ILE A 145 11.25 19.84 16.93
CA ILE A 145 12.14 19.76 15.76
C ILE A 145 12.51 21.17 15.31
N ILE A 146 13.78 21.34 14.95
CA ILE A 146 14.31 22.55 14.32
C ILE A 146 14.47 22.26 12.82
N LEU A 147 13.85 23.09 11.98
CA LEU A 147 13.87 22.98 10.51
C LEU A 147 14.92 23.90 9.88
#